data_AF-A0A2H0JT02-F1
#
_entry.id   AF-A0A2H0JT02-F1
#
_cell.length_a   1.000
_cell.length_b   1.000
_cell.length_c   1.000
_cell.angle_alpha   90.00
_cell.angle_beta   90.00
_cell.angle_gamma   90.00
#
_symmetry.space_group_name_H-M   'P 1'
#
loop_
_entity.id
_entity.type
_entity.pdbx_description
1 polymer ?
#
loop_
_entity_poly.entity_id
_entity_poly.type
_entity_poly.pdbx_seq_one_letter_code
_entity_poly.pdbx_strand_id
1 'polypeptide(L)'
;MALEQCYICPEIDRRRIVQYSAVIGLAGHKIVRRQAWDRKFPLLRFQNNWHYLLTGEVLDFPDSPYDAKKIEGVYLSAVIHHAGGDYIYRGIVSDWVLYPSGELQSFLMRGTHRRMLSDDRSQDEQRDPTDAGYSNDPRYYDVDGHYLYLRADNIHTLNLEYISLE
;
A
#
# COMPACT_ATOMS: atom_id res chain seq x y z
N MET A 1 39.22 -54.80 23.61
CA MET A 1 37.89 -54.74 24.23
C MET A 1 37.43 -53.29 24.12
N ALA A 2 36.92 -52.91 22.94
CA ALA A 2 36.49 -51.55 22.65
C ALA A 2 34.98 -51.49 22.90
N LEU A 3 34.57 -50.65 23.85
CA LEU A 3 33.16 -50.41 24.16
C LEU A 3 32.58 -49.45 23.14
N GLU A 4 31.67 -49.95 22.31
CA GLU A 4 30.74 -49.13 21.53
C GLU A 4 29.79 -48.41 22.50
N GLN A 5 29.91 -47.09 22.58
CA GLN A 5 28.89 -46.22 23.14
C GLN A 5 28.50 -45.20 22.08
N CYS A 6 27.59 -45.62 21.21
CA CYS A 6 26.71 -44.71 20.48
C CYS A 6 25.29 -44.91 21.01
N TYR A 7 24.41 -43.95 20.73
CA TYR A 7 22.95 -43.99 20.95
C TYR A 7 22.44 -43.50 22.31
N ILE A 8 22.52 -42.19 22.54
CA ILE A 8 21.35 -41.43 23.03
C ILE A 8 21.31 -40.10 22.25
N CYS A 9 20.87 -40.15 21.00
CA CYS A 9 20.40 -38.93 20.33
C CYS A 9 18.94 -38.77 20.76
N PRO A 10 18.55 -37.70 21.49
CA PRO A 10 17.15 -37.54 21.85
C PRO A 10 16.34 -37.47 20.56
N GLU A 11 15.35 -38.35 20.45
CA GLU A 11 14.37 -38.35 19.36
C GLU A 11 13.49 -37.11 19.55
N ILE A 12 14.04 -35.95 19.16
CA ILE A 12 13.30 -34.69 19.18
C ILE A 12 12.19 -34.84 18.16
N ASP A 13 10.97 -35.00 18.66
CA ASP A 13 9.75 -35.14 17.87
C ASP A 13 9.68 -34.00 16.85
N ARG A 14 9.88 -34.34 15.57
CA ARG A 14 9.90 -33.39 14.46
C ARG A 14 8.61 -32.55 14.42
N ARG A 15 7.49 -33.09 14.90
CA ARG A 15 6.22 -32.35 14.97
C ARG A 15 6.30 -31.20 15.97
N ARG A 16 6.94 -31.41 17.12
CA ARG A 16 7.13 -30.37 18.14
C ARG A 16 8.05 -29.26 17.63
N ILE A 17 9.12 -29.59 16.90
CA ILE A 17 10.01 -28.57 16.31
C ILE A 17 9.23 -27.66 15.36
N VAL A 18 8.43 -28.24 14.46
CA VAL A 18 7.61 -27.47 13.48
C VAL A 18 6.58 -26.59 14.21
N GLN A 19 5.96 -27.11 15.25
CA GLN A 19 4.99 -26.33 16.04
C GLN A 19 5.66 -25.17 16.76
N TYR A 20 6.78 -25.42 17.45
CA TYR A 20 7.51 -24.37 18.17
C TYR A 20 8.06 -23.30 17.21
N SER A 21 8.61 -23.70 16.07
CA SER A 21 9.11 -22.73 15.08
C SER A 21 7.99 -21.86 14.50
N ALA A 22 6.82 -22.44 14.20
CA ALA A 22 5.65 -21.69 13.73
C ALA A 22 5.17 -20.67 14.78
N VAL A 23 5.08 -21.08 16.06
CA VAL A 23 4.67 -20.19 17.15
C VAL A 23 5.68 -19.07 17.36
N ILE A 24 6.98 -19.38 17.39
CA ILE A 24 8.05 -18.40 17.53
C ILE A 24 8.03 -17.42 16.35
N GLY A 25 7.84 -17.89 15.13
CA GLY A 25 7.73 -17.07 13.93
C GLY A 25 6.54 -16.10 13.99
N LEU A 26 5.35 -16.59 14.33
CA LEU A 26 4.14 -15.76 14.46
C LEU A 26 4.27 -14.75 15.60
N ALA A 27 4.84 -15.14 16.73
CA ALA A 27 5.09 -14.25 17.86
C ALA A 27 6.11 -13.15 17.49
N GLY A 28 7.22 -13.54 16.84
CA GLY A 28 8.24 -12.61 16.35
C GLY A 28 7.65 -11.60 15.37
N HIS A 29 6.88 -12.06 14.38
CA HIS A 29 6.19 -11.19 13.44
C HIS A 29 5.28 -10.17 14.15
N LYS A 30 4.47 -10.63 15.12
CA LYS A 30 3.60 -9.74 15.92
C LYS A 30 4.39 -8.73 16.75
N ILE A 31 5.52 -9.12 17.34
CA ILE A 31 6.37 -8.23 18.14
C ILE A 31 6.96 -7.14 17.25
N VAL A 32 7.54 -7.50 16.11
CA VAL A 32 8.12 -6.56 15.15
C VAL A 32 7.08 -5.52 14.73
N ARG A 33 5.88 -5.96 14.34
CA ARG A 33 4.78 -5.05 13.95
C ARG A 33 4.26 -4.19 15.10
N ARG A 34 4.10 -4.76 16.30
CA ARG A 34 3.59 -4.03 17.46
C ARG A 34 4.55 -2.93 17.92
N GLN A 35 5.86 -3.15 17.79
CA GLN A 35 6.87 -2.16 18.15
C GLN A 35 7.33 -1.30 16.95
N ALA A 36 6.73 -1.49 15.77
CA ALA A 36 7.10 -0.85 14.51
C ALA A 36 8.60 -0.94 14.21
N TRP A 37 9.23 -2.06 14.58
CA TRP A 37 10.67 -2.27 14.37
C TRP A 37 11.01 -2.40 12.89
N ASP A 38 10.07 -2.88 12.09
CA ASP A 38 10.19 -2.93 10.64
C ASP A 38 10.33 -1.54 10.01
N ARG A 39 9.72 -0.50 10.61
CA ARG A 39 9.85 0.89 10.13
C ARG A 39 11.20 1.52 10.49
N LYS A 40 11.73 1.15 11.67
CA LYS A 40 12.99 1.70 12.22
C LYS A 40 14.25 1.03 11.68
N PHE A 41 14.22 -0.28 11.49
CA PHE A 41 15.40 -1.07 11.10
C PHE A 41 15.19 -1.70 9.72
N PRO A 42 15.99 -1.34 8.69
CA PRO A 42 15.86 -1.89 7.34
C PRO A 42 15.89 -3.41 7.27
N LEU A 43 16.64 -4.07 8.18
CA LEU A 43 16.75 -5.53 8.25
C LEU A 43 15.43 -6.23 8.62
N LEU A 44 14.54 -5.54 9.34
CA LEU A 44 13.26 -6.10 9.80
C LEU A 44 12.09 -5.73 8.89
N ARG A 45 12.34 -5.01 7.78
CA ARG A 45 11.30 -4.63 6.81
C ARG A 45 10.70 -5.87 6.15
N PHE A 46 9.38 -5.89 6.05
CA PHE A 46 8.68 -6.93 5.30
C PHE A 46 8.76 -6.65 3.80
N GLN A 47 8.73 -7.70 2.98
CA GLN A 47 8.66 -7.57 1.52
C GLN A 47 7.23 -7.26 1.05
N ASN A 48 6.60 -6.24 1.63
CA ASN A 48 5.26 -5.79 1.27
C ASN A 48 5.23 -4.27 1.10
N ASN A 49 5.83 -3.82 -0.02
CA ASN A 49 5.99 -2.40 -0.32
C ASN A 49 4.63 -1.70 -0.46
N TRP A 50 3.65 -2.36 -1.06
CA TRP A 50 2.31 -1.81 -1.24
C TRP A 50 1.60 -1.53 0.07
N HIS A 51 1.75 -2.41 1.07
CA HIS A 51 1.22 -2.15 2.40
C HIS A 51 1.80 -0.86 2.98
N TYR A 52 3.12 -0.67 2.94
CA TYR A 52 3.77 0.54 3.47
C TYR A 52 3.35 1.81 2.73
N LEU A 53 3.20 1.74 1.41
CA LEU A 53 2.74 2.87 0.60
C LEU A 53 1.28 3.21 0.86
N LEU A 54 0.37 2.23 0.93
CA LEU A 54 -1.07 2.48 1.06
C LEU A 54 -1.52 2.76 2.49
N THR A 55 -0.64 2.54 3.47
CA THR A 55 -0.84 2.95 4.87
C THR A 55 -0.09 4.21 5.24
N GLY A 56 0.80 4.72 4.36
CA GLY A 56 1.68 5.85 4.66
C GLY A 56 2.82 5.55 5.63
N GLU A 57 2.98 4.30 6.07
CA GLU A 57 4.07 3.87 6.95
C GLU A 57 5.47 4.10 6.34
N VAL A 58 5.56 4.26 5.02
CA VAL A 58 6.80 4.63 4.33
C VAL A 58 7.37 5.97 4.83
N LEU A 59 6.52 6.87 5.33
CA LEU A 59 6.92 8.17 5.86
C LEU A 59 7.63 8.05 7.22
N ASP A 60 7.40 6.95 7.94
CA ASP A 60 8.06 6.65 9.23
C ASP A 60 9.49 6.11 9.05
N PHE A 61 9.92 5.86 7.81
CA PHE A 61 11.24 5.30 7.56
C PHE A 61 12.33 6.34 7.83
N PRO A 62 13.48 5.93 8.39
CA PRO A 62 14.59 6.85 8.69
C PRO A 62 15.15 7.54 7.44
N ASP A 63 14.91 6.95 6.27
CA ASP A 63 15.38 7.45 4.97
C ASP A 63 14.33 8.37 4.28
N SER A 64 13.16 8.57 4.90
CA SER A 64 12.08 9.40 4.34
C SER A 64 12.44 10.88 4.44
N PRO A 65 12.29 11.67 3.36
CA PRO A 65 12.47 13.12 3.40
C PRO A 65 11.27 13.86 4.01
N TYR A 66 10.19 13.15 4.33
CA TYR A 66 8.93 13.71 4.83
C TYR A 66 8.73 13.37 6.30
N ASP A 67 8.05 14.26 7.03
CA ASP A 67 7.72 14.04 8.43
C ASP A 67 6.62 12.98 8.59
N ALA A 68 6.84 12.10 9.57
CA ALA A 68 5.88 11.12 10.03
C ALA A 68 4.67 11.80 10.71
N LYS A 69 3.71 12.26 9.90
CA LYS A 69 2.40 12.70 10.38
C LYS A 69 1.45 11.51 10.51
N LYS A 70 0.45 11.64 11.39
CA LYS A 70 -0.63 10.66 11.49
C LYS A 70 -1.46 10.70 10.20
N ILE A 71 -1.29 9.68 9.37
CA ILE A 71 -2.05 9.51 8.13
C ILE A 71 -3.41 8.92 8.46
N GLU A 72 -4.46 9.57 7.98
CA GLU A 72 -5.86 9.14 8.15
C GLU A 72 -6.42 8.50 6.88
N GLY A 73 -5.81 8.78 5.73
CA GLY A 73 -6.19 8.16 4.47
C GLY A 73 -5.21 8.41 3.34
N VAL A 74 -5.39 7.68 2.25
CA VAL A 74 -4.60 7.83 1.02
C VAL A 74 -5.54 8.20 -0.12
N TYR A 75 -5.24 9.33 -0.76
CA TYR A 75 -5.88 9.76 -1.99
C TYR A 75 -5.08 9.25 -3.18
N LEU A 76 -5.73 8.53 -4.06
CA LEU A 76 -5.10 7.87 -5.19
C LEU A 76 -5.51 8.54 -6.49
N SER A 77 -4.54 8.75 -7.37
CA SER A 77 -4.77 9.23 -8.74
C SER A 77 -4.12 8.26 -9.72
N ALA A 78 -4.94 7.64 -10.57
CA ALA A 78 -4.50 6.64 -11.54
C ALA A 78 -4.84 7.07 -12.96
N VAL A 79 -3.88 6.94 -13.87
CA VAL A 79 -4.07 7.11 -15.31
C VAL A 79 -4.38 5.76 -15.94
N ILE A 80 -5.48 5.68 -16.68
CA ILE A 80 -5.98 4.46 -17.31
C ILE A 80 -6.28 4.74 -18.77
N HIS A 81 -5.75 3.88 -19.64
CA HIS A 81 -6.01 3.93 -21.06
C HIS A 81 -7.32 3.20 -21.38
N HIS A 82 -8.23 3.90 -22.05
CA HIS A 82 -9.45 3.33 -22.61
C HIS A 82 -9.46 3.52 -24.12
N ALA A 83 -10.30 2.77 -24.83
CA ALA A 83 -10.46 2.92 -26.29
C ALA A 83 -10.87 4.35 -26.71
N GLY A 84 -11.53 5.09 -25.82
CA GLY A 84 -11.95 6.48 -26.06
C GLY A 84 -10.96 7.55 -25.58
N GLY A 85 -9.75 7.19 -25.14
CA GLY A 85 -8.73 8.10 -24.64
C GLY A 85 -8.21 7.74 -23.25
N ASP A 86 -7.26 8.52 -22.75
CA ASP A 86 -6.69 8.38 -21.41
C ASP A 86 -7.54 9.11 -20.38
N TYR A 87 -7.81 8.46 -19.26
CA TYR A 87 -8.60 9.01 -18.18
C TYR A 87 -7.82 8.99 -16.87
N ILE A 88 -8.02 10.03 -16.08
CA ILE A 88 -7.54 10.08 -14.70
C ILE A 88 -8.71 9.73 -13.79
N TYR A 89 -8.53 8.68 -13.00
CA TYR A 89 -9.42 8.30 -11.90
C TYR A 89 -8.80 8.77 -10.60
N ARG A 90 -9.59 9.45 -9.76
CA ARG A 90 -9.12 9.95 -8.47
C ARG A 90 -10.13 9.69 -7.38
N GLY A 91 -9.65 9.28 -6.21
CA GLY A 91 -10.52 9.01 -5.07
C GLY A 91 -9.76 8.56 -3.84
N ILE A 92 -10.51 8.27 -2.77
CA ILE A 92 -9.93 7.79 -1.50
C ILE A 92 -9.81 6.27 -1.56
N VAL A 93 -8.61 5.75 -1.29
CA VAL A 93 -8.38 4.30 -1.16
C VAL A 93 -9.09 3.80 0.08
N SER A 94 -10.01 2.87 -0.12
CA SER A 94 -10.75 2.21 0.97
C SER A 94 -10.18 0.84 1.30
N ASP A 95 -9.73 0.10 0.27
CA ASP A 95 -9.11 -1.22 0.45
C ASP A 95 -8.25 -1.56 -0.78
N TRP A 96 -7.45 -2.62 -0.69
CA TRP A 96 -6.65 -3.14 -1.79
C TRP A 96 -6.49 -4.66 -1.70
N VAL A 97 -6.28 -5.29 -2.85
CA VAL A 97 -6.06 -6.73 -2.95
C VAL A 97 -4.67 -6.96 -3.52
N LEU A 98 -3.94 -7.90 -2.92
CA LEU A 98 -2.63 -8.35 -3.38
C LEU A 98 -2.75 -9.77 -3.95
N TYR A 99 -1.96 -10.06 -4.97
CA TYR A 99 -1.71 -11.43 -5.40
C TYR A 99 -0.92 -12.19 -4.34
N PRO A 100 -0.93 -13.54 -4.36
CA PRO A 100 -0.06 -14.35 -3.50
C PRO A 100 1.43 -14.04 -3.66
N SER A 101 1.85 -13.46 -4.80
CA SER A 101 3.21 -12.98 -5.05
C SER A 101 3.58 -11.73 -4.22
N GLY A 102 2.60 -11.05 -3.62
CA GLY A 102 2.76 -9.75 -2.94
C GLY A 102 2.59 -8.54 -3.86
N GLU A 103 2.36 -8.77 -5.16
CA GLU A 103 2.07 -7.71 -6.12
C GLU A 103 0.65 -7.19 -5.95
N LEU A 104 0.46 -5.91 -6.25
CA LEU A 104 -0.86 -5.30 -6.20
C LEU A 104 -1.74 -5.82 -7.33
N GLN A 105 -2.92 -6.32 -6.97
CA GLN A 105 -3.94 -6.77 -7.93
C GLN A 105 -4.93 -5.65 -8.24
N SER A 106 -5.45 -4.99 -7.20
CA SER A 106 -6.52 -4.00 -7.37
C SER A 106 -6.68 -3.06 -6.19
N PHE A 107 -7.25 -1.89 -6.46
CA PHE A 107 -7.73 -0.93 -5.48
C PHE A 107 -9.25 -0.92 -5.40
N LEU A 108 -9.79 -0.69 -4.20
CA LEU A 108 -11.16 -0.26 -3.98
C LEU A 108 -11.11 1.22 -3.59
N MET A 109 -11.75 2.06 -4.39
CA MET A 109 -11.83 3.50 -4.14
C MET A 109 -13.25 3.95 -3.81
N ARG A 110 -13.38 4.98 -2.98
CA ARG A 110 -14.63 5.68 -2.68
C ARG A 110 -14.54 7.14 -3.12
N GLY A 111 -15.71 7.75 -3.36
CA GLY A 111 -15.80 9.16 -3.80
C GLY A 111 -14.94 9.38 -5.04
N THR A 112 -15.10 8.50 -6.03
CA THR A 112 -14.22 8.52 -7.21
C THR A 112 -14.75 9.50 -8.23
N HIS A 113 -13.85 10.32 -8.75
CA HIS A 113 -14.09 11.23 -9.85
C HIS A 113 -13.23 10.82 -11.04
N ARG A 114 -13.74 11.08 -12.24
CA ARG A 114 -13.05 10.80 -13.50
C ARG A 114 -13.02 12.04 -14.37
N ARG A 115 -11.93 12.21 -15.12
CA ARG A 115 -11.84 13.14 -16.24
C ARG A 115 -10.93 12.61 -17.35
N MET A 116 -11.03 13.18 -18.55
CA MET A 116 -10.05 12.87 -19.60
C MET A 116 -8.72 13.57 -19.30
N LEU A 117 -7.62 12.90 -19.64
CA LEU A 117 -6.26 13.44 -19.52
C LEU A 117 -6.04 14.60 -20.51
N SER A 118 -6.71 14.57 -21.67
CA SER A 118 -6.69 15.67 -22.65
C SER A 118 -7.19 17.00 -22.10
N ASP A 119 -7.99 16.95 -21.03
CA ASP A 119 -8.57 18.13 -20.40
C ASP A 119 -7.61 18.72 -19.35
N ASP A 120 -6.36 18.24 -19.26
CA ASP A 120 -5.32 18.83 -18.42
C ASP A 120 -5.13 20.33 -18.72
N ARG A 121 -4.83 21.09 -17.66
CA ARG A 121 -4.55 22.52 -17.82
C ARG A 121 -3.32 22.67 -18.70
N SER A 122 -3.35 23.63 -19.62
CA SER A 122 -2.12 24.05 -20.29
C SER A 122 -1.14 24.61 -19.27
N GLN A 123 0.18 24.52 -19.51
CA GLN A 123 1.18 25.03 -18.56
C GLN A 123 1.04 26.54 -18.28
N ASP A 124 0.36 27.26 -19.17
CA ASP A 124 0.13 28.70 -19.09
C ASP A 124 -1.15 29.06 -18.30
N GLU A 125 -2.01 28.09 -18.01
CA GLU A 125 -3.21 28.27 -17.20
C GLU A 125 -2.87 28.28 -15.72
N GLN A 126 -2.71 29.49 -15.18
CA GLN A 126 -2.54 29.70 -13.75
C GLN A 126 -3.76 29.19 -13.00
N ARG A 127 -3.53 28.31 -12.01
CA ARG A 127 -4.58 27.86 -11.09
C ARG A 127 -5.14 29.08 -10.38
N ASP A 128 -6.45 29.30 -10.51
CA ASP A 128 -7.14 30.31 -9.73
C ASP A 128 -6.90 30.00 -8.24
N PRO A 129 -6.31 30.92 -7.46
CA PRO A 129 -6.04 30.69 -6.05
C PRO A 129 -7.31 30.52 -5.20
N THR A 130 -8.49 30.85 -5.72
CA THR A 130 -9.79 30.62 -5.08
C THR A 130 -10.39 29.24 -5.39
N ASP A 131 -9.75 28.47 -6.26
CA ASP A 131 -10.18 27.12 -6.66
C ASP A 131 -9.91 26.12 -5.51
N ALA A 132 -10.89 26.08 -4.60
CA ALA A 132 -10.90 25.32 -3.37
C ALA A 132 -10.99 23.81 -3.64
N GLY A 133 -9.87 23.24 -4.07
CA GLY A 133 -9.70 21.80 -4.22
C GLY A 133 -10.41 21.20 -5.44
N TYR A 134 -10.09 19.93 -5.69
CA TYR A 134 -10.52 19.19 -6.88
C TYR A 134 -12.04 18.98 -6.98
N SER A 135 -12.76 19.13 -5.88
CA SER A 135 -14.22 18.95 -5.78
C SER A 135 -15.03 19.98 -6.56
N ASN A 136 -14.45 21.13 -6.93
CA ASN A 136 -15.12 22.18 -7.70
C ASN A 136 -14.63 22.31 -9.13
N ASP A 137 -13.73 21.43 -9.58
CA ASP A 137 -13.18 21.48 -10.93
C ASP A 137 -14.19 20.86 -11.92
N PRO A 138 -14.79 21.66 -12.83
CA PRO A 138 -15.89 21.22 -13.70
C PRO A 138 -15.49 20.14 -14.71
N ARG A 139 -14.20 19.85 -14.84
CA ARG A 139 -13.68 18.78 -15.72
C ARG A 139 -13.86 17.40 -15.11
N TYR A 140 -13.92 17.32 -13.79
CA TYR A 140 -14.19 16.07 -13.10
C TYR A 140 -15.70 15.83 -13.04
N TYR A 141 -16.08 14.60 -13.34
CA TYR A 141 -17.43 14.12 -13.11
C TYR A 141 -17.40 12.89 -12.20
N ASP A 142 -18.48 12.71 -11.46
CA ASP A 142 -18.60 11.66 -10.47
C ASP A 142 -18.74 10.30 -11.14
N VAL A 143 -18.07 9.30 -10.55
CA VAL A 143 -18.29 7.90 -10.89
C VAL A 143 -19.31 7.35 -9.90
N ASP A 144 -20.53 7.16 -10.36
CA ASP A 144 -21.62 6.63 -9.55
C ASP A 144 -21.29 5.25 -8.96
N GLY A 145 -21.61 5.07 -7.68
CA GLY A 145 -21.44 3.82 -6.95
C GLY A 145 -20.82 3.99 -5.58
N HIS A 146 -20.90 2.95 -4.76
CA HIS A 146 -20.28 2.95 -3.43
C HIS A 146 -18.77 2.71 -3.49
N TYR A 147 -18.31 1.92 -4.46
CA TYR A 147 -16.91 1.60 -4.64
C TYR A 147 -16.57 1.49 -6.13
N LEU A 148 -15.44 2.05 -6.53
CA LEU A 148 -14.80 1.72 -7.80
C LEU A 148 -13.74 0.64 -7.56
N TYR A 149 -13.88 -0.48 -8.27
CA TYR A 149 -12.87 -1.53 -8.30
C TYR A 149 -11.92 -1.29 -9.47
N LEU A 150 -10.64 -1.06 -9.17
CA LEU A 150 -9.62 -0.69 -10.14
C LEU A 150 -8.51 -1.73 -10.21
N ARG A 151 -8.36 -2.40 -11.34
CA ARG A 151 -7.26 -3.37 -11.53
C ARG A 151 -5.94 -2.66 -11.74
N ALA A 152 -4.91 -3.09 -11.02
CA ALA A 152 -3.56 -2.55 -11.14
C ALA A 152 -2.97 -2.74 -12.55
N ASP A 153 -3.29 -3.85 -13.21
CA ASP A 153 -2.82 -4.17 -14.58
C ASP A 153 -3.27 -3.13 -15.63
N ASN A 154 -4.30 -2.34 -15.35
CA ASN A 154 -4.82 -1.32 -16.26
C ASN A 154 -4.28 0.09 -15.94
N ILE A 155 -3.47 0.23 -14.90
CA ILE A 155 -2.97 1.53 -14.43
C ILE A 155 -1.60 1.76 -15.06
N HIS A 156 -1.48 2.83 -15.84
CA HIS A 156 -0.21 3.24 -16.44
C HIS A 156 0.66 4.06 -15.50
N THR A 157 0.03 4.93 -14.72
CA THR A 157 0.73 5.82 -13.78
C THR A 157 -0.12 5.99 -12.55
N LEU A 158 0.54 5.98 -11.40
CA LEU A 158 -0.08 6.05 -10.08
C LEU A 158 0.58 7.17 -9.28
N ASN A 159 -0.24 8.04 -8.72
CA ASN A 159 0.18 9.03 -7.72
C ASN A 159 -0.59 8.81 -6.42
N LEU A 160 0.12 8.85 -5.30
CA LEU A 160 -0.44 8.70 -3.96
C LEU A 160 -0.23 9.99 -3.17
N GLU A 161 -1.31 10.48 -2.57
CA GLU A 161 -1.31 11.67 -1.72
C GLU A 161 -1.80 11.26 -0.33
N TYR A 162 -1.04 11.60 0.70
CA TYR A 162 -1.35 11.24 2.08
C TYR A 162 -2.19 12.33 2.74
N ILE A 163 -3.33 11.95 3.29
CA ILE A 163 -4.23 12.85 4.03
C ILE A 163 -3.91 12.71 5.51
N SER A 164 -3.58 13.83 6.16
CA SER A 164 -3.40 13.94 7.61
C SER A 164 -4.39 14.96 8.18
N LEU A 165 -4.98 14.66 9.33
CA LEU A 165 -5.71 15.65 10.13
C LEU A 165 -4.69 16.29 11.08
N GLU A 166 -4.53 17.62 10.99
CA GLU A 166 -3.74 18.40 11.95
C GLU A 166 -4.48 18.58 13.29
#